data_AF-A0A9Q4BV54-F1
#
_entry.id   AF-A0A9Q4BV54-F1
#
_cell.length_a   1.000
_cell.length_b   1.000
_cell.length_c   1.000
_cell.angle_alpha   90.00
_cell.angle_beta   90.00
_cell.angle_gamma   90.00
#
_symmetry.space_group_name_H-M   'P 1'
#
loop_
_entity.id
_entity.type
_entity.pdbx_description
1 polymer ?
#
loop_
_entity_poly.entity_id
_entity_poly.type
_entity_poly.pdbx_seq_one_letter_code
_entity_poly.pdbx_strand_id
1 'polypeptide(L)'
;MKITFQLLLFFLCLIIPTQAQNNKNKIFCSNSVWMLDDYYNGLMQGKMPMSLQPQENQILAVGFNNKSRELHLLSFHDCLRYKYKLLKRNLVAVLDNQGRTKCTLELKKISGMDRLLLNIQGKEMAFLHLPDNYKTIEGVFHFINDHYITGSYILRGNENSRITFSSDGKIKGFREYNEYSISLTKDAVPKDQNILVMKEIKSFGNGGKKIIKLDYFMWEKNDKNIFLYKLSGPTPNGKIQGKPLELVRTGS
;
A
#
# COMPACT_ATOMS: atom_id res chain seq x y z
N MET A 1 49.60 38.37 -0.99
CA MET A 1 49.55 37.69 -2.30
C MET A 1 49.13 36.25 -2.07
N LYS A 2 48.14 35.75 -2.83
CA LYS A 2 47.31 34.54 -2.57
C LYS A 2 46.33 34.80 -1.41
N ILE A 3 45.02 34.90 -1.61
CA ILE A 3 44.11 33.83 -2.04
C ILE A 3 43.01 34.43 -2.95
N THR A 4 43.16 34.28 -4.26
CA THR A 4 42.12 34.54 -5.28
C THR A 4 41.69 33.22 -5.94
N PHE A 5 41.52 32.16 -5.14
CA PHE A 5 41.15 30.84 -5.65
C PHE A 5 39.89 30.23 -5.00
N GLN A 6 39.38 30.81 -3.90
CA GLN A 6 38.16 30.33 -3.26
C GLN A 6 36.85 30.92 -3.82
N LEU A 7 36.90 32.08 -4.50
CA LEU A 7 35.70 32.68 -5.08
C LEU A 7 35.27 32.04 -6.42
N LEU A 8 36.15 31.32 -7.12
CA LEU A 8 35.79 30.69 -8.40
C LEU A 8 35.01 29.38 -8.22
N LEU A 9 35.19 28.67 -7.09
CA LEU A 9 34.48 27.42 -6.79
C LEU A 9 33.03 27.65 -6.36
N PHE A 10 32.69 28.84 -5.85
CA PHE A 10 31.30 29.15 -5.47
C PHE A 10 30.39 29.41 -6.68
N PHE A 11 30.94 29.84 -7.80
CA PHE A 11 30.17 30.08 -9.03
C PHE A 11 30.04 28.87 -9.96
N LEU A 12 30.84 27.81 -9.76
CA LEU A 12 30.76 26.57 -10.55
C LEU A 12 29.75 25.54 -10.00
N CYS A 13 29.21 25.73 -8.80
CA CYS A 13 28.12 24.90 -8.26
C CYS A 13 26.70 25.42 -8.59
N LEU A 14 26.58 26.54 -9.31
CA LEU A 14 25.28 27.15 -9.68
C LEU A 14 24.84 26.88 -11.13
N ILE A 15 25.57 26.04 -11.87
CA ILE A 15 25.07 25.45 -13.10
C ILE A 15 24.68 24.01 -12.80
N ILE A 16 23.59 23.84 -12.03
CA ILE A 16 22.80 22.62 -12.14
C ILE A 16 22.33 22.60 -13.59
N PRO A 17 22.61 21.57 -14.40
CA PRO A 17 22.01 21.49 -15.71
C PRO A 17 20.49 21.49 -15.52
N THR A 18 19.85 22.52 -16.05
CA THR A 18 18.39 22.71 -16.17
C THR A 18 17.76 21.66 -17.11
N GLN A 19 18.29 20.44 -17.13
CA GLN A 19 17.73 19.29 -17.83
C GLN A 19 16.90 18.36 -16.94
N ALA A 20 16.80 18.61 -15.62
CA ALA A 20 15.89 17.88 -14.74
C ALA A 20 14.44 18.39 -14.76
N GLN A 21 14.14 19.52 -15.42
CA GLN A 21 12.79 20.09 -15.47
C GLN A 21 11.91 19.55 -16.61
N ASN A 22 12.47 18.87 -17.61
CA ASN A 22 11.70 18.43 -18.79
C ASN A 22 11.06 17.03 -18.69
N ASN A 23 11.20 16.33 -17.56
CA ASN A 23 10.57 15.01 -17.36
C ASN A 23 9.48 14.96 -16.27
N LYS A 24 9.17 16.07 -15.60
CA LYS A 24 8.24 16.08 -14.46
C LYS A 24 6.75 15.88 -14.83
N ASN A 25 6.40 15.85 -16.12
CA ASN A 25 5.01 15.67 -16.58
C ASN A 25 4.78 14.32 -17.32
N LYS A 26 5.50 13.26 -16.96
CA LYS A 26 5.30 11.90 -17.49
C LYS A 26 4.88 10.90 -16.39
N ILE A 27 3.85 11.26 -15.64
CA ILE A 27 3.31 10.40 -14.56
C ILE A 27 2.82 9.05 -15.10
N PHE A 28 2.33 9.01 -16.33
CA PHE A 28 1.83 7.80 -16.98
C PHE A 28 2.93 6.93 -17.62
N CYS A 29 4.22 7.18 -17.34
CA CYS A 29 5.35 6.45 -17.95
C CYS A 29 6.22 5.67 -16.96
N SER A 30 6.07 5.85 -15.64
CA SER A 30 6.55 4.93 -14.61
C SER A 30 5.40 4.07 -14.09
N ASN A 31 5.64 2.79 -13.77
CA ASN A 31 4.68 2.06 -12.93
C ASN A 31 4.49 2.93 -11.68
N SER A 32 3.28 3.44 -11.47
CA SER A 32 2.97 4.38 -10.40
C SER A 32 1.66 3.95 -9.75
N VAL A 33 1.56 4.21 -8.45
CA VAL A 33 0.42 3.83 -7.64
C VAL A 33 0.01 5.04 -6.82
N TRP A 34 -1.28 5.31 -6.86
CA TRP A 34 -1.88 6.47 -6.26
C TRP A 34 -2.92 5.99 -5.27
N MET A 35 -2.82 6.39 -4.01
CA MET A 35 -3.74 6.02 -2.94
C MET A 35 -4.73 7.15 -2.68
N LEU A 36 -5.98 6.81 -2.37
CA LEU A 36 -7.02 7.78 -2.05
C LEU A 36 -6.52 8.73 -0.97
N ASP A 37 -6.58 10.04 -1.24
CA ASP A 37 -5.94 11.08 -0.43
C ASP A 37 -6.38 11.02 1.04
N ASP A 38 -7.70 10.96 1.29
CA ASP A 38 -8.24 10.88 2.65
C ASP A 38 -7.79 9.61 3.38
N TYR A 39 -7.68 8.48 2.67
CA TYR A 39 -7.21 7.23 3.24
C TYR A 39 -5.72 7.33 3.59
N TYR A 40 -4.89 7.80 2.66
CA TYR A 40 -3.47 8.02 2.88
C TYR A 40 -3.22 8.93 4.09
N ASN A 41 -3.87 10.09 4.14
CA ASN A 41 -3.72 11.05 5.24
C ASN A 41 -4.18 10.46 6.57
N GLY A 42 -5.26 9.68 6.56
CA GLY A 42 -5.72 8.95 7.74
C GLY A 42 -4.67 7.98 8.28
N LEU A 43 -4.03 7.19 7.40
CA LEU A 43 -2.96 6.27 7.80
C LEU A 43 -1.75 7.02 8.36
N MET A 44 -1.36 8.13 7.73
CA MET A 44 -0.26 8.99 8.20
C MET A 44 -0.54 9.63 9.57
N GLN A 45 -1.81 9.81 9.92
CA GLN A 45 -2.26 10.24 11.26
C GLN A 45 -2.34 9.09 12.27
N GLY A 46 -1.98 7.86 11.88
CA GLY A 46 -2.02 6.67 12.73
C GLY A 46 -3.40 6.04 12.89
N LYS A 47 -4.42 6.50 12.15
CA LYS A 47 -5.75 5.86 12.18
C LYS A 47 -5.68 4.45 11.62
N MET A 48 -6.42 3.51 12.17
CA MET A 48 -6.31 2.11 11.76
C MET A 48 -6.90 1.87 10.35
N PRO A 49 -6.34 0.96 9.54
CA PRO A 49 -6.78 0.74 8.15
C PRO A 49 -8.29 0.51 7.98
N MET A 50 -8.92 -0.22 8.91
CA MET A 50 -10.36 -0.51 8.87
C MET A 50 -11.23 0.64 9.38
N SER A 51 -10.71 1.53 10.23
CA SER A 51 -11.45 2.72 10.69
C SER A 51 -11.61 3.79 9.60
N LEU A 52 -10.78 3.71 8.56
CA LEU A 52 -10.78 4.59 7.40
C LEU A 52 -11.58 4.02 6.24
N GLN A 53 -12.37 2.96 6.47
CA GLN A 53 -13.06 2.26 5.39
C GLN A 53 -13.93 3.26 4.61
N PRO A 54 -13.61 3.47 3.31
CA PRO A 54 -14.36 4.38 2.49
C PRO A 54 -15.78 3.83 2.22
N GLN A 55 -16.69 4.68 1.72
CA GLN A 55 -18.05 4.25 1.38
C GLN A 55 -18.02 3.07 0.41
N GLU A 56 -19.06 2.22 0.42
CA GLU A 56 -19.15 1.07 -0.49
C GLU A 56 -18.87 1.51 -1.94
N ASN A 57 -17.97 0.77 -2.62
CA ASN A 57 -17.50 1.02 -3.99
C ASN A 57 -16.55 2.21 -4.22
N GLN A 58 -16.04 2.87 -3.19
CA GLN A 58 -14.97 3.84 -3.38
C GLN A 58 -13.66 3.18 -3.80
N ILE A 59 -12.94 3.86 -4.70
CA ILE A 59 -11.63 3.42 -5.18
C ILE A 59 -10.59 3.79 -4.13
N LEU A 60 -9.90 2.78 -3.60
CA LEU A 60 -8.81 2.92 -2.66
C LEU A 60 -7.51 3.33 -3.36
N ALA A 61 -7.23 2.76 -4.52
CA ALA A 61 -6.00 3.07 -5.25
C ALA A 61 -6.14 2.94 -6.76
N VAL A 62 -5.32 3.71 -7.47
CA VAL A 62 -5.15 3.69 -8.92
C VAL A 62 -3.72 3.30 -9.23
N GLY A 63 -3.53 2.19 -9.94
CA GLY A 63 -2.22 1.71 -10.38
C GLY A 63 -2.09 1.74 -11.89
N PHE A 64 -0.94 2.17 -12.40
CA PHE A 64 -0.62 2.09 -13.83
C PHE A 64 0.38 0.96 -14.09
N ASN A 65 0.04 0.04 -14.98
CA ASN A 65 0.97 -0.91 -15.55
C ASN A 65 1.29 -0.51 -16.99
N ASN A 66 2.45 0.12 -17.16
CA ASN A 66 2.82 0.66 -18.47
C ASN A 66 3.22 -0.42 -19.48
N LYS A 67 3.65 -1.59 -19.00
CA LYS A 67 3.99 -2.72 -19.89
C LYS A 67 2.76 -3.24 -20.62
N SER A 68 1.61 -3.33 -19.94
CA SER A 68 0.36 -3.84 -20.50
C SER A 68 -0.64 -2.76 -20.93
N ARG A 69 -0.30 -1.48 -20.73
CA ARG A 69 -1.21 -0.32 -20.87
C ARG A 69 -2.52 -0.54 -20.12
N GLU A 70 -2.39 -1.08 -18.92
CA GLU A 70 -3.51 -1.36 -18.04
C GLU A 70 -3.51 -0.41 -16.87
N LEU A 71 -4.72 -0.05 -16.49
CA LEU A 71 -5.01 0.70 -15.31
C LEU A 71 -5.74 -0.22 -14.34
N HIS A 72 -5.26 -0.26 -13.11
CA HIS A 72 -5.85 -1.03 -12.02
C HIS A 72 -6.59 -0.06 -11.09
N LEU A 73 -7.88 -0.30 -10.89
CA LEU A 73 -8.69 0.37 -9.87
C LEU A 73 -8.91 -0.61 -8.74
N LEU A 74 -8.22 -0.39 -7.63
CA LEU A 74 -8.36 -1.19 -6.41
C LEU A 74 -9.43 -0.56 -5.52
N SER A 75 -10.43 -1.34 -5.13
CA SER A 75 -11.37 -1.04 -4.05
C SER A 75 -11.13 -2.00 -2.88
N PHE A 76 -11.93 -1.88 -1.83
CA PHE A 76 -11.93 -2.81 -0.70
C PHE A 76 -12.49 -4.20 -1.03
N HIS A 77 -13.09 -4.38 -2.21
CA HIS A 77 -13.71 -5.64 -2.62
C HIS A 77 -13.00 -6.25 -3.83
N ASP A 78 -12.66 -5.43 -4.81
CA ASP A 78 -12.18 -5.88 -6.11
C ASP A 78 -10.98 -5.06 -6.60
N CYS A 79 -10.18 -5.67 -7.46
CA CYS A 79 -9.19 -4.97 -8.28
C CYS A 79 -9.60 -5.07 -9.75
N LEU A 80 -10.25 -4.03 -10.26
CA LEU A 80 -10.71 -3.98 -11.65
C LEU A 80 -9.57 -3.54 -12.56
N ARG A 81 -9.48 -4.15 -13.75
CA ARG A 81 -8.47 -3.82 -14.76
C ARG A 81 -9.14 -3.22 -15.97
N TYR A 82 -8.62 -2.10 -16.44
CA TYR A 82 -9.13 -1.38 -17.60
C TYR A 82 -8.00 -1.04 -18.56
N LYS A 83 -8.33 -0.90 -19.84
CA LYS A 83 -7.46 -0.21 -20.78
C LYS A 83 -7.64 1.30 -20.61
N TYR A 84 -6.59 2.05 -20.86
CA TYR A 84 -6.66 3.51 -20.86
C TYR A 84 -6.05 4.10 -22.15
N LYS A 85 -6.56 5.26 -22.53
CA LYS A 85 -6.07 6.06 -23.65
C LYS A 85 -5.57 7.40 -23.13
N LEU A 86 -4.34 7.74 -23.48
CA LEU A 86 -3.80 9.07 -23.22
C LEU A 86 -4.51 10.09 -24.11
N LEU A 87 -5.19 11.06 -23.51
CA LEU A 87 -5.85 12.15 -24.22
C LEU A 87 -4.96 13.39 -24.29
N LYS A 88 -4.30 13.72 -23.18
CA LYS A 88 -3.30 14.80 -23.05
C LYS A 88 -2.19 14.34 -22.11
N ARG A 89 -1.09 15.10 -22.02
CA ARG A 89 0.06 14.77 -21.14
C ARG A 89 -0.33 14.48 -19.69
N ASN A 90 -1.36 15.15 -19.18
CA ASN A 90 -1.85 15.02 -17.81
C ASN A 90 -3.26 14.41 -17.72
N LEU A 91 -3.84 13.89 -18.81
CA LEU A 91 -5.22 13.41 -18.86
C LEU A 91 -5.33 12.08 -19.60
N VAL A 92 -5.90 11.08 -18.94
CA VAL A 92 -6.23 9.78 -19.54
C VAL A 92 -7.74 9.51 -19.47
N ALA A 93 -8.27 8.85 -20.50
CA ALA A 93 -9.58 8.23 -20.48
C ALA A 93 -9.44 6.74 -20.17
N VAL A 94 -10.20 6.25 -19.20
CA VAL A 94 -10.34 4.83 -18.89
C VAL A 94 -11.52 4.29 -19.68
N LEU A 95 -11.31 3.17 -20.38
CA LEU A 95 -12.26 2.63 -21.34
C LEU A 95 -12.98 1.41 -20.76
N ASP A 96 -14.28 1.28 -21.06
CA ASP A 96 -15.02 0.03 -20.85
C ASP A 96 -14.66 -1.03 -21.93
N ASN A 97 -15.26 -2.21 -21.83
CA ASN A 97 -15.03 -3.30 -22.79
C ASN A 97 -15.52 -2.98 -24.21
N GLN A 98 -16.35 -1.94 -24.38
CA GLN A 98 -16.83 -1.46 -25.68
C GLN A 98 -16.01 -0.27 -26.20
N GLY A 99 -14.93 0.10 -25.51
CA GLY A 99 -14.08 1.24 -25.87
C GLY A 99 -14.66 2.61 -25.54
N ARG A 100 -15.77 2.68 -24.79
CA ARG A 100 -16.38 3.94 -24.36
C ARG A 100 -15.70 4.46 -23.11
N THR A 101 -15.65 5.78 -22.95
CA THR A 101 -15.04 6.40 -21.77
C THR A 101 -15.92 6.13 -20.55
N LYS A 102 -15.38 5.38 -19.58
CA LYS A 102 -16.02 5.08 -18.30
C LYS A 102 -15.72 6.17 -17.26
N CYS A 103 -14.47 6.64 -17.24
CA CYS A 103 -14.00 7.70 -16.36
C CYS A 103 -12.76 8.35 -16.93
N THR A 104 -12.37 9.48 -16.34
CA THR A 104 -11.12 10.18 -16.66
C THR A 104 -10.24 10.29 -15.44
N LEU A 105 -8.94 10.30 -15.67
CA LEU A 105 -7.95 10.61 -14.65
C LEU A 105 -7.11 11.80 -15.11
N GLU A 106 -7.09 12.84 -14.30
CA GLU A 106 -6.36 14.07 -14.57
C GLU A 106 -5.34 14.35 -13.47
N LEU A 107 -4.09 14.54 -13.84
CA LEU A 107 -3.06 15.02 -12.93
C LEU A 107 -3.14 16.55 -12.81
N LYS A 108 -3.29 17.02 -11.57
CA LYS A 108 -3.27 18.46 -11.23
C LYS A 108 -2.38 18.72 -10.03
N LYS A 109 -1.86 19.96 -9.97
CA LYS A 109 -1.20 20.47 -8.78
C LYS A 109 -2.23 21.19 -7.91
N ILE A 110 -2.46 20.69 -6.71
CA ILE A 110 -3.42 21.25 -5.73
C ILE A 110 -2.64 21.52 -4.45
N SER A 111 -2.71 22.77 -3.97
CA SER A 111 -1.99 23.21 -2.76
C SER A 111 -0.49 22.87 -2.79
N GLY A 112 0.13 22.99 -3.97
CA GLY A 112 1.56 22.71 -4.15
C GLY A 112 1.94 21.24 -4.33
N MET A 113 1.01 20.30 -4.18
CA MET A 113 1.24 18.86 -4.32
C MET A 113 0.60 18.29 -5.59
N ASP A 114 1.23 17.30 -6.19
CA ASP A 114 0.66 16.56 -7.33
C ASP A 114 -0.43 15.61 -6.84
N ARG A 115 -1.62 15.73 -7.44
CA ARG A 115 -2.79 14.90 -7.17
C ARG A 115 -3.34 14.33 -8.46
N LEU A 116 -3.65 13.04 -8.44
CA LEU A 116 -4.39 12.39 -9.51
C LEU A 116 -5.88 12.49 -9.18
N LEU A 117 -6.67 13.07 -10.07
CA LEU A 117 -8.10 13.27 -9.92
C LEU A 117 -8.85 12.28 -10.80
N LEU A 118 -9.61 11.38 -10.17
CA LEU A 118 -10.50 10.45 -10.85
C LEU A 118 -11.90 11.04 -10.93
N ASN A 119 -12.42 11.24 -12.13
CA ASN A 119 -13.80 11.65 -12.35
C ASN A 119 -14.62 10.47 -12.86
N ILE A 120 -15.53 9.97 -12.02
CA ILE A 120 -16.51 8.93 -12.37
C ILE A 120 -17.89 9.55 -12.24
N GLN A 121 -18.60 9.67 -13.37
CA GLN A 121 -20.00 10.16 -13.40
C GLN A 121 -20.20 11.50 -12.67
N GLY A 122 -19.24 12.43 -12.78
CA GLY A 122 -19.31 13.74 -12.14
C GLY A 122 -18.86 13.77 -10.67
N LYS A 123 -18.55 12.62 -10.06
CA LYS A 123 -17.91 12.55 -8.74
C LYS A 123 -16.39 12.54 -8.92
N GLU A 124 -15.73 13.50 -8.30
CA GLU A 124 -14.28 13.61 -8.29
C GLU A 124 -13.70 12.99 -7.01
N MET A 125 -12.63 12.20 -7.16
CA MET A 125 -11.84 11.65 -6.06
C MET A 125 -10.36 12.01 -6.29
N ALA A 126 -9.68 12.43 -5.23
CA ALA A 126 -8.27 12.80 -5.28
C ALA A 126 -7.38 11.69 -4.71
N PHE A 127 -6.22 11.49 -5.34
CA PHE A 127 -5.25 10.49 -4.95
C PHE A 127 -3.84 11.10 -4.84
N LEU A 128 -3.07 10.59 -3.89
CA LEU A 128 -1.66 10.93 -3.67
C LEU A 128 -0.75 9.81 -4.17
N HIS A 129 0.39 10.18 -4.74
CA HIS A 129 1.38 9.23 -5.20
C HIS A 129 2.00 8.49 -4.01
N LEU A 130 2.02 7.16 -4.05
CA LEU A 130 2.78 6.39 -3.08
C LEU A 130 4.30 6.52 -3.36
N PRO A 131 5.14 6.44 -2.32
CA PRO A 131 6.59 6.40 -2.50
C PRO A 131 7.04 5.29 -3.47
N ASP A 132 8.14 5.53 -4.20
CA ASP A 132 8.59 4.67 -5.33
C ASP A 132 8.88 3.21 -4.95
N ASN A 133 9.13 2.92 -3.68
CA ASN A 133 9.29 1.55 -3.16
C ASN A 133 7.95 0.76 -3.14
N TYR A 134 6.80 1.41 -3.38
CA TYR A 134 5.46 0.82 -3.41
C TYR A 134 4.78 0.93 -4.79
N LYS A 135 5.57 1.01 -5.87
CA LYS A 135 5.10 1.31 -7.24
C LYS A 135 4.26 0.25 -7.97
N THR A 136 3.88 -0.84 -7.32
CA THR A 136 2.95 -1.86 -7.90
C THR A 136 1.61 -1.81 -7.16
N ILE A 137 0.53 -2.31 -7.76
CA ILE A 137 -0.79 -2.25 -7.10
C ILE A 137 -0.75 -2.97 -5.73
N GLU A 138 0.06 -4.02 -5.60
CA GLU A 138 0.33 -4.72 -4.34
C GLU A 138 1.08 -3.85 -3.31
N GLY A 139 1.80 -2.84 -3.78
CA GLY A 139 2.47 -1.84 -2.96
C GLY A 139 1.54 -1.08 -2.02
N VAL A 140 0.22 -1.02 -2.31
CA VAL A 140 -0.79 -0.52 -1.36
C VAL A 140 -0.77 -1.34 -0.06
N PHE A 141 -0.76 -2.68 -0.19
CA PHE A 141 -0.72 -3.57 0.97
C PHE A 141 0.64 -3.51 1.67
N HIS A 142 1.73 -3.38 0.90
CA HIS A 142 3.07 -3.23 1.49
C HIS A 142 3.21 -1.93 2.28
N PHE A 143 2.67 -0.82 1.75
CA PHE A 143 2.64 0.46 2.43
C PHE A 143 1.89 0.35 3.76
N ILE A 144 0.73 -0.29 3.76
CA ILE A 144 -0.06 -0.54 4.97
C ILE A 144 0.72 -1.43 5.95
N ASN A 145 1.30 -2.54 5.49
CA ASN A 145 2.12 -3.41 6.35
C ASN A 145 3.24 -2.61 7.04
N ASP A 146 3.95 -1.74 6.30
CA ASP A 146 5.06 -0.95 6.83
C ASP A 146 4.68 0.05 7.91
N HIS A 147 3.46 0.60 7.86
CA HIS A 147 3.01 1.56 8.86
C HIS A 147 2.56 0.90 10.17
N TYR A 148 2.11 -0.36 10.12
CA TYR A 148 1.46 -1.00 11.28
C TYR A 148 2.20 -2.22 11.84
N ILE A 149 2.64 -3.15 10.99
CA ILE A 149 3.06 -4.50 11.41
C ILE A 149 4.53 -4.81 11.11
N THR A 150 5.11 -4.24 10.05
CA THR A 150 6.51 -4.50 9.68
C THR A 150 7.46 -4.19 10.82
N GLY A 151 8.35 -5.13 11.09
CA GLY A 151 9.34 -5.02 12.16
C GLY A 151 9.84 -6.38 12.64
N SER A 152 10.77 -6.33 13.59
CA SER A 152 11.24 -7.52 14.32
C SER A 152 10.66 -7.50 15.73
N TYR A 153 10.20 -8.66 16.19
CA TYR A 153 9.48 -8.84 17.44
C TYR A 153 10.01 -10.06 18.19
N ILE A 154 9.77 -10.06 19.50
CA ILE A 154 9.92 -11.22 20.38
C ILE A 154 8.55 -11.56 20.95
N LEU A 155 8.22 -12.86 21.02
CA LEU A 155 7.02 -13.28 21.75
C LEU A 155 7.26 -13.10 23.25
N ARG A 156 6.37 -12.36 23.93
CA ARG A 156 6.43 -12.16 25.37
C ARG A 156 6.51 -13.51 26.09
N GLY A 157 7.52 -13.67 26.95
CA GLY A 157 7.78 -14.92 27.67
C GLY A 157 8.63 -15.94 26.90
N ASN A 158 9.10 -15.62 25.69
CA ASN A 158 10.07 -16.42 24.95
C ASN A 158 11.10 -15.54 24.23
N GLU A 159 12.16 -15.16 24.93
CA GLU A 159 13.20 -14.23 24.43
C GLU A 159 13.99 -14.77 23.24
N ASN A 160 14.00 -16.10 23.04
CA ASN A 160 14.66 -16.73 21.90
C ASN A 160 13.80 -16.72 20.62
N SER A 161 12.53 -16.34 20.71
CA SER A 161 11.63 -16.29 19.55
C SER A 161 11.78 -14.98 18.79
N ARG A 162 12.68 -14.94 17.80
CA ARG A 162 12.75 -13.80 16.89
C ARG A 162 11.76 -13.98 15.75
N ILE A 163 10.82 -13.05 15.65
CA ILE A 163 9.80 -13.01 14.61
C ILE A 163 10.03 -11.76 13.76
N THR A 164 10.01 -11.88 12.44
CA THR A 164 10.16 -10.72 11.55
C THR A 164 9.01 -10.69 10.56
N PHE A 165 8.31 -9.55 10.52
CA PHE A 165 7.31 -9.20 9.51
C PHE A 165 7.94 -8.24 8.51
N SER A 166 7.90 -8.59 7.23
CA SER A 166 8.41 -7.76 6.14
C SER A 166 7.29 -6.99 5.44
N SER A 167 7.63 -5.86 4.81
CA SER A 167 6.71 -5.03 4.02
C SER A 167 5.96 -5.83 2.96
N ASP A 168 6.67 -6.72 2.27
CA ASP A 168 6.19 -7.58 1.20
C ASP A 168 5.25 -8.72 1.66
N GLY A 169 4.83 -8.71 2.93
CA GLY A 169 3.92 -9.68 3.50
C GLY A 169 4.58 -11.00 3.89
N LYS A 170 5.92 -11.09 3.95
CA LYS A 170 6.59 -12.31 4.44
C LYS A 170 6.73 -12.31 5.96
N ILE A 171 6.66 -13.51 6.55
CA ILE A 171 6.98 -13.76 7.95
C ILE A 171 8.19 -14.67 8.06
N LYS A 172 9.06 -14.42 9.04
CA LYS A 172 10.13 -15.33 9.48
C LYS A 172 10.01 -15.60 10.98
N GLY A 173 10.26 -16.85 11.39
CA GLY A 173 10.38 -17.24 12.80
C GLY A 173 9.06 -17.32 13.57
N PHE A 174 7.91 -17.30 12.89
CA PHE A 174 6.60 -17.38 13.55
C PHE A 174 5.84 -18.66 13.22
N ARG A 175 5.97 -19.66 14.09
CA ARG A 175 5.25 -20.94 13.97
C ARG A 175 5.45 -21.54 12.56
N GLU A 176 4.40 -22.06 11.96
CA GLU A 176 4.36 -22.55 10.57
C GLU A 176 4.10 -21.45 9.51
N TYR A 177 3.85 -20.19 9.90
CA TYR A 177 3.47 -19.14 8.94
C TYR A 177 4.67 -18.54 8.22
N ASN A 178 4.48 -18.25 6.92
CA ASN A 178 5.50 -17.59 6.09
C ASN A 178 4.96 -16.39 5.29
N GLU A 179 3.65 -16.15 5.26
CA GLU A 179 3.05 -14.96 4.67
C GLU A 179 1.95 -14.36 5.58
N TYR A 180 1.79 -13.04 5.53
CA TYR A 180 0.74 -12.30 6.21
C TYR A 180 0.21 -11.13 5.37
N SER A 181 -1.00 -10.68 5.70
CA SER A 181 -1.57 -9.45 5.14
C SER A 181 -2.59 -8.86 6.11
N ILE A 182 -2.56 -7.53 6.29
CA ILE A 182 -3.69 -6.82 6.92
C ILE A 182 -4.89 -6.93 5.97
N SER A 183 -5.99 -7.51 6.46
CA SER A 183 -7.21 -7.64 5.68
C SER A 183 -7.87 -6.28 5.53
N LEU A 184 -8.20 -5.93 4.29
CA LEU A 184 -8.99 -4.74 3.97
C LEU A 184 -10.43 -5.12 3.55
N THR A 185 -10.77 -6.40 3.37
CA THR A 185 -12.08 -6.77 2.81
C THR A 185 -13.17 -6.86 3.89
N LYS A 186 -14.38 -6.35 3.58
CA LYS A 186 -15.54 -6.32 4.50
C LYS A 186 -16.12 -7.70 4.79
N ASP A 187 -16.07 -8.62 3.83
CA ASP A 187 -16.66 -9.96 3.98
C ASP A 187 -15.90 -10.85 4.96
N ALA A 188 -14.68 -10.43 5.33
CA ALA A 188 -13.82 -11.14 6.27
C ALA A 188 -13.59 -10.37 7.57
N VAL A 189 -14.24 -9.21 7.80
CA VAL A 189 -13.98 -8.28 8.92
C VAL A 189 -15.27 -7.56 9.38
N PRO A 190 -15.78 -7.70 10.63
CA PRO A 190 -16.84 -6.83 11.13
C PRO A 190 -16.31 -5.40 11.18
N LYS A 191 -17.22 -4.43 11.10
CA LYS A 191 -16.87 -3.02 11.23
C LYS A 191 -15.99 -2.83 12.48
N ASP A 192 -14.90 -2.09 12.29
CA ASP A 192 -13.98 -1.64 13.35
C ASP A 192 -12.96 -2.66 13.90
N GLN A 193 -12.91 -3.89 13.40
CA GLN A 193 -11.84 -4.84 13.79
C GLN A 193 -10.68 -4.80 12.81
N ASN A 194 -9.45 -4.82 13.31
CA ASN A 194 -8.26 -4.95 12.45
C ASN A 194 -7.86 -6.41 12.38
N ILE A 195 -7.93 -6.99 11.18
CA ILE A 195 -7.66 -8.40 10.96
C ILE A 195 -6.33 -8.58 10.23
N LEU A 196 -5.54 -9.51 10.74
CA LEU A 196 -4.32 -10.01 10.14
C LEU A 196 -4.59 -11.43 9.66
N VAL A 197 -4.44 -11.66 8.37
CA VAL A 197 -4.51 -13.01 7.80
C VAL A 197 -3.10 -13.56 7.75
N MET A 198 -2.86 -14.72 8.35
CA MET A 198 -1.57 -15.42 8.26
C MET A 198 -1.72 -16.72 7.50
N LYS A 199 -0.73 -17.03 6.67
CA LYS A 199 -0.75 -18.15 5.73
C LYS A 199 0.55 -18.94 5.82
N GLU A 200 0.42 -20.26 5.75
CA GLU A 200 1.53 -21.15 5.40
C GLU A 200 1.35 -21.50 3.92
N ILE A 201 2.33 -21.08 3.11
CA ILE A 201 2.36 -21.36 1.68
C ILE A 201 3.52 -22.30 1.38
N LYS A 202 3.25 -23.44 0.74
CA LYS A 202 4.28 -24.32 0.20
C LYS A 202 4.43 -24.11 -1.30
N SER A 203 5.69 -23.98 -1.73
CA SER A 203 6.08 -23.98 -3.14
C SER A 203 6.35 -25.41 -3.59
N PHE A 204 5.82 -25.78 -4.75
CA PHE A 204 6.07 -27.06 -5.40
C PHE A 204 6.97 -26.85 -6.63
N GLY A 205 7.65 -27.90 -7.08
CA GLY A 205 8.73 -27.87 -8.08
C GLY A 205 8.44 -27.26 -9.45
N ASN A 206 7.22 -26.76 -9.70
CA ASN A 206 6.81 -26.13 -10.96
C ASN A 206 6.38 -24.65 -10.78
N GLY A 207 6.83 -23.99 -9.71
CA GLY A 207 6.42 -22.62 -9.38
C GLY A 207 4.99 -22.49 -8.81
N GLY A 208 4.29 -23.62 -8.65
CA GLY A 208 2.98 -23.67 -8.00
C GLY A 208 3.10 -23.35 -6.50
N LYS A 209 2.21 -22.48 -6.01
CA LYS A 209 2.07 -22.16 -4.58
C LYS A 209 0.72 -22.68 -4.09
N LYS A 210 0.70 -23.36 -2.94
CA LYS A 210 -0.55 -23.77 -2.28
C LYS A 210 -0.59 -23.23 -0.86
N ILE A 211 -1.71 -22.61 -0.50
CA ILE A 211 -2.03 -22.29 0.89
C ILE A 211 -2.40 -23.61 1.57
N ILE A 212 -1.63 -24.00 2.57
CA ILE A 212 -1.87 -25.23 3.35
C ILE A 212 -2.42 -24.93 4.74
N LYS A 213 -2.21 -23.70 5.23
CA LYS A 213 -2.86 -23.18 6.43
C LYS A 213 -3.24 -21.73 6.23
N LEU A 214 -4.39 -21.35 6.76
CA LEU A 214 -4.89 -19.99 6.79
C LEU A 214 -5.58 -19.75 8.12
N ASP A 215 -5.03 -18.85 8.92
CA ASP A 215 -5.62 -18.41 10.20
C ASP A 215 -5.86 -16.90 10.17
N TYR A 216 -6.87 -16.48 10.94
CA TYR A 216 -7.24 -15.09 11.12
C TYR A 216 -6.89 -14.66 12.54
N PHE A 217 -6.34 -13.46 12.68
CA PHE A 217 -6.05 -12.84 13.96
C PHE A 217 -6.67 -11.45 13.99
N MET A 218 -7.42 -11.15 15.05
CA MET A 218 -7.64 -9.75 15.40
C MET A 218 -6.33 -9.21 15.97
N TRP A 219 -5.95 -7.99 15.60
CA TRP A 219 -4.75 -7.36 16.12
C TRP A 219 -5.00 -5.97 16.66
N GLU A 220 -4.25 -5.65 17.70
CA GLU A 220 -4.20 -4.34 18.32
C GLU A 220 -2.75 -3.91 18.45
N LYS A 221 -2.51 -2.61 18.36
CA LYS A 221 -1.20 -2.01 18.57
C LYS A 221 -1.25 -1.13 19.81
N ASN A 222 -0.34 -1.37 20.75
CA ASN A 222 -0.12 -0.52 21.90
C ASN A 222 1.34 -0.05 21.87
N ASP A 223 1.53 1.23 21.55
CA ASP A 223 2.84 1.81 21.23
C ASP A 223 3.58 0.98 20.15
N LYS A 224 4.67 0.30 20.52
CA LYS A 224 5.44 -0.54 19.61
C LYS A 224 5.02 -2.01 19.61
N ASN A 225 4.20 -2.45 20.57
CA ASN A 225 3.84 -3.83 20.75
C ASN A 225 2.57 -4.19 19.96
N ILE A 226 2.50 -5.45 19.51
CA ILE A 226 1.34 -5.97 18.79
C ILE A 226 0.72 -7.10 19.62
N PHE A 227 -0.58 -7.04 19.82
CA PHE A 227 -1.36 -8.11 20.44
C PHE A 227 -2.13 -8.84 19.35
N LEU A 228 -1.94 -10.16 19.25
CA LEU A 228 -2.63 -11.00 18.26
C LEU A 228 -3.60 -11.94 18.96
N TYR A 229 -4.88 -11.79 18.67
CA TYR A 229 -5.96 -12.64 19.17
C TYR A 229 -6.37 -13.60 18.07
N LYS A 230 -6.02 -14.88 18.23
CA LYS A 230 -6.39 -15.90 17.25
C LYS A 230 -7.92 -16.01 17.16
N LEU A 231 -8.45 -16.09 15.95
CA LEU A 231 -9.88 -16.28 15.71
C LEU A 231 -10.18 -17.72 15.29
N SER A 232 -11.36 -18.20 15.65
CA SER A 232 -11.82 -19.55 15.32
C SER A 232 -12.13 -19.78 13.83
N GLY A 233 -12.10 -18.72 13.03
CA GLY A 233 -12.43 -18.71 11.60
C GLY A 233 -12.40 -17.29 11.05
N PRO A 234 -12.83 -17.09 9.80
CA PRO A 234 -13.04 -15.75 9.26
C PRO A 234 -14.12 -15.04 10.06
N THR A 235 -14.04 -13.72 10.11
CA THR A 235 -15.09 -12.92 10.74
C THR A 235 -16.24 -12.65 9.74
N PRO A 236 -17.42 -12.16 10.18
CA PRO A 236 -17.79 -11.77 11.55
C PRO A 236 -17.97 -12.94 12.52
N ASN A 237 -17.97 -14.18 12.01
CA ASN A 237 -18.33 -15.37 12.79
C ASN A 237 -17.19 -15.92 13.68
N GLY A 238 -15.93 -15.54 13.39
CA GLY A 238 -14.76 -15.92 14.19
C GLY A 238 -14.80 -15.35 15.61
N LYS A 239 -14.66 -16.22 16.62
CA LYS A 239 -14.53 -15.84 18.03
C LYS A 239 -13.07 -15.88 18.45
N ILE A 240 -12.69 -15.01 19.39
CA ILE A 240 -11.35 -15.01 20.00
C ILE A 240 -11.11 -16.36 20.69
N GLN A 241 -9.95 -16.94 20.43
CA GLN A 241 -9.50 -18.21 21.01
C GLN A 241 -8.30 -17.96 21.92
N GLY A 242 -8.48 -18.26 23.21
CA GLY A 242 -7.41 -18.20 24.20
C GLY A 242 -6.95 -16.79 24.53
N LYS A 243 -5.73 -16.70 25.08
CA LYS A 243 -5.07 -15.43 25.43
C LYS A 243 -4.36 -14.83 24.21
N PRO A 244 -4.22 -13.49 24.12
CA PRO A 244 -3.46 -12.87 23.05
C PRO A 244 -1.99 -13.29 23.08
N LEU A 245 -1.40 -13.34 21.90
CA LEU A 245 0.05 -13.36 21.75
C LEU A 245 0.55 -11.92 21.78
N GLU A 246 1.37 -11.60 22.76
CA GLU A 246 2.02 -10.28 22.85
C GLU A 246 3.37 -10.34 22.13
N LEU A 247 3.49 -9.54 21.07
CA LEU A 247 4.71 -9.37 20.29
C LEU A 247 5.37 -8.06 20.68
N VAL A 248 6.54 -8.15 21.32
CA VAL A 248 7.32 -7.00 21.78
C VAL A 248 8.33 -6.60 20.71
N ARG A 249 8.29 -5.36 20.23
CA ARG A 249 9.18 -4.91 19.15
C ARG A 249 10.63 -4.84 19.62
N THR A 250 11.53 -5.34 18.77
CA THR A 250 12.97 -5.30 18.99
C THR A 250 13.61 -4.41 17.92
N GLY A 251 14.28 -3.34 18.36
CA GLY A 251 14.85 -2.33 17.48
C GLY A 251 13.91 -1.16 17.17
N SER A 252 14.52 0.00 16.95
CA SER A 252 13.92 1.24 16.44
C SER A 252 13.93 1.26 14.92
#